data_AF-A0A520LKK3-F1
#
_entry.id   AF-A0A520LKK3-F1
#
_cell.length_a   1.000
_cell.length_b   1.000
_cell.length_c   1.000
_cell.angle_alpha   90.00
_cell.angle_beta   90.00
_cell.angle_gamma   90.00
#
_symmetry.space_group_name_H-M   'P 1'
#
loop_
_entity.id
_entity.type
_entity.pdbx_description
1 polymer ?
#
loop_
_entity_poly.entity_id
_entity_poly.type
_entity_poly.pdbx_seq_one_letter_code
_entity_poly.pdbx_strand_id
1 'polypeptide(L)' 'MASSPVQAFLQHLSRDPRLQAQVQAAITADEVAMLAQELGYAVSGSDLLLLDGQHEAGVRVTRVDHPGEYPGRYH' A
#
# COMPACT_ATOMS: atom_id res chain seq x y z
N MET A 1 -13.40 8.54 16.21
CA MET A 1 -12.11 9.03 15.68
C MET A 1 -12.16 8.78 14.19
N ALA A 2 -12.02 9.82 13.35
CA ALA A 2 -12.10 9.64 11.90
C ALA A 2 -10.90 8.81 11.44
N SER A 3 -11.16 7.62 10.90
CA SER A 3 -10.12 6.85 10.21
C SER A 3 -9.59 7.70 9.07
N SER A 4 -8.28 7.95 9.05
CA SER A 4 -7.67 8.66 7.93
C SER A 4 -7.95 7.89 6.62
N PRO A 5 -8.04 8.58 5.47
CA PRO A 5 -8.27 7.93 4.18
C PRO A 5 -7.25 6.82 3.91
N VAL A 6 -6.02 6.98 4.39
CA VAL A 6 -4.98 5.95 4.33
C VAL A 6 -5.32 4.72 5.16
N GLN A 7 -5.81 4.91 6.39
CA GLN A 7 -6.19 3.79 7.26
C GLN A 7 -7.37 3.00 6.68
N ALA A 8 -8.34 3.69 6.06
CA ALA A 8 -9.44 3.05 5.35
C ALA A 8 -8.94 2.24 4.12
N PHE A 9 -7.96 2.77 3.38
CA PHE A 9 -7.31 2.05 2.30
C PHE A 9 -6.55 0.81 2.79
N LEU A 10 -5.76 0.91 3.86
CA LEU A 10 -5.02 -0.23 4.44
C LEU A 10 -5.94 -1.34 4.97
N GLN A 11 -7.10 -0.97 5.53
CA GLN A 11 -8.12 -1.92 5.94
C GLN A 11 -8.74 -2.66 4.74
N HIS A 12 -8.95 -1.95 3.62
CA HIS A 12 -9.41 -2.56 2.37
C HIS A 12 -8.32 -3.49 1.80
N LEU A 13 -7.08 -3.00 1.72
CA LEU A 13 -5.92 -3.75 1.26
C LEU A 13 -5.78 -5.07 2.02
N SER A 14 -5.86 -5.04 3.35
CA SER A 14 -5.74 -6.24 4.19
C SER A 14 -6.83 -7.29 3.92
N ARG A 15 -7.99 -6.88 3.38
CA ARG A 15 -9.13 -7.76 3.08
C ARG A 15 -9.19 -8.21 1.62
N ASP A 16 -8.54 -7.49 0.71
CA ASP A 16 -8.56 -7.78 -0.73
C ASP A 16 -7.18 -8.27 -1.22
N PRO A 17 -7.02 -9.58 -1.49
CA PRO A 17 -5.75 -10.15 -1.95
C PRO A 17 -5.39 -9.73 -3.37
N ARG A 18 -6.35 -9.31 -4.21
CA ARG A 18 -6.05 -8.79 -5.55
C ARG A 18 -5.47 -7.39 -5.45
N LEU A 19 -6.03 -6.55 -4.58
CA LEU A 19 -5.48 -5.23 -4.29
C LEU A 19 -4.07 -5.35 -3.70
N GLN A 20 -3.83 -6.32 -2.81
CA GLN A 20 -2.49 -6.62 -2.31
C GLN A 20 -1.51 -6.97 -3.42
N ALA A 21 -1.92 -7.78 -4.41
CA ALA A 21 -1.06 -8.13 -5.54
C ALA A 21 -0.74 -6.90 -6.41
N GLN A 22 -1.72 -6.01 -6.63
CA GLN A 22 -1.51 -4.76 -7.38
C GLN A 22 -0.58 -3.79 -6.64
N VAL A 23 -0.76 -3.63 -5.33
CA VAL A 23 0.12 -2.80 -4.50
C VAL A 23 1.51 -3.40 -4.36
N GLN A 24 1.64 -4.72 -4.35
CA GLN A 24 2.95 -5.38 -4.41
C GLN A 24 3.61 -5.21 -5.78
N ALA A 25 2.85 -5.15 -6.88
CA ALA A 25 3.40 -4.90 -8.21
C ALA A 25 3.82 -3.42 -8.42
N ALA A 26 3.27 -2.50 -7.62
CA ALA A 26 3.66 -1.11 -7.62
C ALA A 26 5.10 -0.95 -7.08
N ILE A 27 5.93 -0.20 -7.81
CA ILE A 27 7.35 -0.02 -7.50
C ILE A 27 7.53 1.19 -6.56
N THR A 28 6.59 2.14 -6.61
CA THR A 28 6.67 3.40 -5.87
C THR A 28 5.43 3.67 -5.02
N ALA A 29 5.61 4.46 -3.95
CA ALA A 29 4.50 4.93 -3.11
C ALA A 29 3.48 5.78 -3.90
N ASP A 30 3.92 6.46 -4.96
CA ASP A 30 3.03 7.22 -5.84
C ASP A 30 2.08 6.31 -6.63
N GLU A 31 2.57 5.19 -7.16
CA GLU A 31 1.74 4.18 -7.82
C GLU A 31 0.71 3.56 -6.86
N VAL A 32 1.09 3.31 -5.61
CA VAL A 32 0.15 2.84 -4.58
C VAL A 32 -0.90 3.90 -4.26
N ALA A 33 -0.51 5.18 -4.22
CA ALA A 33 -1.44 6.28 -4.03
C ALA A 33 -2.40 6.42 -5.22
N MET A 34 -1.95 6.18 -6.46
CA MET A 34 -2.83 6.15 -7.64
C MET A 34 -3.87 5.04 -7.52
N LEU A 35 -3.47 3.82 -7.15
CA LEU A 35 -4.40 2.70 -6.92
C LEU A 35 -5.43 3.03 -5.82
N ALA A 36 -5.02 3.70 -4.75
CA ALA A 36 -5.92 4.15 -3.70
C ALA A 36 -6.90 5.22 -4.18
N GLN A 37 -6.43 6.18 -5.00
CA GLN A 37 -7.26 7.22 -5.59
C GLN A 37 -8.28 6.67 -6.60
N GLU A 38 -7.90 5.66 -7.40
CA GLU A 38 -8.84 4.96 -8.30
C GLU A 38 -10.00 4.29 -7.55
N LEU A 39 -9.75 3.85 -6.31
CA LEU A 39 -10.77 3.30 -5.42
C LEU A 39 -11.56 4.38 -4.65
N GLY A 40 -11.25 5.66 -4.87
CA GLY A 40 -11.92 6.79 -4.22
C GLY A 40 -11.33 7.20 -2.87
N TYR A 41 -10.16 6.70 -2.50
CA TYR A 41 -9.47 7.13 -1.28
C TYR A 41 -8.58 8.36 -1.55
N ALA A 42 -8.72 9.40 -0.73
CA ALA A 42 -7.87 10.59 -0.78
C ALA A 42 -6.50 10.32 -0.13
N VAL A 43 -5.68 9.50 -0.79
CA VAL A 43 -4.33 9.10 -0.34
C VAL A 43 -3.30 9.67 -1.29
N SER A 44 -2.24 10.28 -0.76
CA SER A 44 -1.11 10.77 -1.55
C SER A 44 0.15 9.93 -1.30
N GLY A 45 1.08 9.92 -2.25
CA GLY A 45 2.38 9.28 -2.06
C GLY A 45 3.12 9.79 -0.82
N SER A 46 3.00 11.10 -0.52
CA SER A 46 3.54 11.72 0.69
C SER A 46 2.92 11.18 1.99
N ASP A 47 1.62 10.91 2.00
CA ASP A 47 0.93 10.30 3.16
C ASP A 47 1.42 8.87 3.40
N LEU A 48 1.69 8.11 2.32
CA LEU A 48 2.26 6.78 2.41
C LEU A 48 3.73 6.81 2.86
N LEU A 49 4.50 7.81 2.41
CA LEU A 49 5.88 8.04 2.87
C LEU A 49 5.94 8.52 4.32
N LEU A 50 4.94 9.26 4.80
CA LEU A 50 4.82 9.61 6.23
C LEU A 50 4.61 8.37 7.11
N LEU A 51 4.03 7.32 6.56
CA LEU A 51 3.85 6.02 7.20
C LEU A 51 5.06 5.09 7.01
N ASP A 52 6.04 5.44 6.17
CA ASP A 52 7.27 4.67 6.01
C ASP A 52 8.02 4.59 7.34
N GLY A 53 8.15 3.38 7.87
CA GLY A 53 8.71 3.12 9.21
C GLY A 53 7.69 3.09 10.36
N GLN A 54 6.40 3.38 10.11
CA GLN A 54 5.31 3.19 11.08
C GLN A 54 4.56 1.88 10.82
N HIS A 55 4.22 1.14 11.89
CA HIS A 55 3.38 -0.06 11.81
C HIS A 55 1.94 0.34 12.10
N GLU A 56 1.09 0.41 11.08
CA GLU A 56 -0.34 0.73 11.25
C GLU A 56 -1.18 -0.46 10.77
N ALA A 57 -2.15 -0.86 11.60
CA ALA A 57 -3.15 -1.90 11.29
C ALA A 57 -2.61 -3.29 10.86
N GLY A 58 -1.39 -3.65 11.26
CA GLY A 58 -0.76 -4.93 10.90
C GLY A 58 -0.11 -4.95 9.52
N VAL A 59 -0.13 -3.82 8.79
CA VAL A 59 0.60 -3.65 7.53
C VAL A 59 1.93 -2.95 7.84
N ARG A 60 3.03 -3.66 7.63
CA ARG A 60 4.37 -3.09 7.74
C ARG A 60 4.71 -2.41 6.42
N VAL A 61 4.64 -1.08 6.40
CA VAL A 61 5.14 -0.27 5.27
C VAL A 61 6.65 -0.14 5.46
N THR A 62 7.40 -0.82 4.62
CA THR A 62 8.86 -0.71 4.55
C THR A 62 9.24 -0.23 3.16
N ARG A 63 10.04 0.84 3.09
CA ARG A 63 10.75 1.24 1.89
C ARG A 63 11.50 0.04 1.32
N VAL A 64 11.02 -0.48 0.21
CA VAL A 64 11.74 -1.51 -0.53
C VAL A 64 12.84 -0.81 -1.30
N ASP A 65 14.07 -0.90 -0.78
CA ASP A 65 15.28 -0.65 -1.55
C ASP A 65 15.41 -1.85 -2.50
N HIS A 66 14.89 -1.73 -3.73
CA HIS A 66 14.83 -2.84 -4.67
C HIS A 66 16.14 -2.97 -5.45
N PRO A 67 16.91 -4.04 -5.23
CA PRO A 67 17.60 -4.71 -6.31
C PRO A 67 17.12 -6.16 -6.38
N GLY A 68 16.14 -6.43 -7.24
CA GLY A 68 15.90 -7.78 -7.75
C GLY A 68 14.73 -8.56 -7.14
N GLU A 69 14.00 -9.16 -8.08
CA GLU A 69 13.18 -10.37 -7.97
C GLU A 69 11.83 -10.27 -7.24
N TYR A 70 10.77 -10.38 -8.03
CA TYR A 70 9.45 -10.83 -7.60
C TYR A 70 9.37 -12.36 -7.74
N PRO A 71 9.48 -13.16 -6.65
CA PRO A 71 9.22 -14.60 -6.70
C PRO A 71 7.71 -14.85 -6.72
N GLY A 72 7.07 -14.59 -7.86
CA GLY A 72 5.73 -15.05 -8.14
C GLY A 72 5.76 -16.50 -8.62
N ARG A 73 5.52 -17.46 -7.71
CA ARG A 73 4.84 -18.73 -8.02
C ARG A 73 4.43 -19.46 -6.74
N TYR A 74 3.19 -19.24 -6.32
CA TYR A 74 2.42 -20.26 -5.63
C TYR A 74 1.53 -20.94 -6.68
N HIS A 75 1.69 -22.26 -6.77
CA HIS A 75 1.01 -23.28 -7.58
C HIS A 75 1.33 -23.38 -9.08
#